data_AF-Q025F0-F1
#
_entry.id   AF-Q025F0-F1
#
_cell.length_a   1.000
_cell.length_b   1.000
_cell.length_c   1.000
_cell.angle_alpha   90.00
_cell.angle_beta   90.00
_cell.angle_gamma   90.00
#
_symmetry.space_group_name_H-M   'P 1'
#
loop_
_entity.id
_entity.type
_entity.pdbx_description
1 polymer ?
#
loop_
_entity_poly.entity_id
_entity_poly.type
_entity_poly.pdbx_seq_one_letter_code
_entity_poly.pdbx_strand_id
1 'polypeptide(L)'
;MTRLLLAVVLAGASARGASVADALAISANIQARHMPYGTLLDPIYASPTSDQIVAYTRCGDSALWTGAYLAAEAYRFKMTQAADALANVKGALGGLKGLVDVTGDNRLARCMVPADSPYAGGIANEEANNTVHQNPPWIWIDNTSRDQVVGVFFGLGVAFDVVDDAGVKATVSDIATRMIGFISRHQWSPNDDISNTFEVRPEELQMLLQVARHVNPSNTVSGPFLVPPVGTGVLVDVQGIGSYFKFNLDYMSLYQLVRLQTNDDNKSAYNTVRNYTATHQNAFFNMVDRALNGANATRDAETRTLLDQWLQRQRRDFTVDVSSKVAVCGSNACLPVPVPLRPPATFLWEVDPFQLKGGGSGIIENAGVDFILPYWMARYYGVIAGSVQSSAAPSAAVAAGSLASLYGQNLASGTAQAASQPLPQSLGGITLTVTDASGAQQNAPLLYVSQGQVNFLVPDNVAAGTATFAVAGGAAPVSVTGTVQAVAPTLFSMSGTGSGVAAALAVAVQAANPQLQSPVPVFQCDANGCVAVPIALGVDQPVYVSFYGTGIRNRSALGNVTVTIHGVAIAATYAGPAPGFAGLDQVNAALPLSLRGSGETSVSITVDGRTSNAVTISIQ
;
A
#
# COMPACT_ATOMS: atom_id res chain seq x y z
N MET A 1 -6.22 -31.05 15.65
CA MET A 1 -5.25 -30.84 14.55
C MET A 1 -5.93 -30.40 13.25
N THR A 2 -6.97 -31.08 12.77
CA THR A 2 -7.65 -30.76 11.49
C THR A 2 -8.24 -29.35 11.40
N ARG A 3 -8.72 -28.76 12.51
CA ARG A 3 -9.23 -27.37 12.54
C ARG A 3 -8.15 -26.30 12.39
N LEU A 4 -6.94 -26.53 12.89
CA LEU A 4 -5.84 -25.54 12.87
C LEU A 4 -5.19 -25.47 11.49
N LEU A 5 -5.01 -26.63 10.84
CA LEU A 5 -4.60 -26.70 9.44
C LEU A 5 -5.62 -26.05 8.51
N LEU A 6 -6.92 -26.21 8.80
CA LEU A 6 -7.98 -25.51 8.07
C LEU A 6 -7.87 -23.99 8.22
N ALA A 7 -7.59 -23.49 9.44
CA ALA A 7 -7.41 -22.07 9.68
C ALA A 7 -6.20 -21.48 8.93
N VAL A 8 -5.11 -22.24 8.79
CA VAL A 8 -3.92 -21.85 8.00
C VAL A 8 -4.23 -21.82 6.50
N VAL A 9 -5.00 -22.79 5.99
CA VAL A 9 -5.47 -22.79 4.59
C VAL A 9 -6.44 -21.63 4.31
N LEU A 10 -7.10 -21.11 5.35
CA LEU A 10 -8.01 -19.96 5.29
C LEU A 10 -7.31 -18.62 5.42
N ALA A 11 -6.17 -18.56 6.12
CA ALA A 11 -5.31 -17.40 6.21
C ALA A 11 -4.47 -17.28 4.93
N GLY A 12 -5.05 -16.72 3.88
CA GLY A 12 -4.35 -16.51 2.61
C GLY A 12 -3.12 -15.61 2.79
N ALA A 13 -2.02 -15.95 2.15
CA ALA A 13 -0.78 -15.18 2.25
C ALA A 13 -0.89 -13.78 1.62
N SER A 14 -0.43 -12.74 2.32
CA SER A 14 -0.41 -11.36 1.80
C SER A 14 0.55 -11.23 0.60
N ALA A 15 0.12 -10.53 -0.46
CA ALA A 15 0.87 -10.35 -1.70
C ALA A 15 2.30 -9.79 -1.50
N ARG A 16 3.24 -10.22 -2.35
CA ARG A 16 4.68 -9.85 -2.29
C ARG A 16 4.99 -8.48 -2.92
N GLY A 17 3.97 -7.79 -3.40
CA GLY A 17 4.02 -6.40 -3.83
C GLY A 17 2.99 -5.60 -3.04
N ALA A 18 3.11 -4.27 -3.12
CA ALA A 18 2.23 -3.29 -2.50
C ALA A 18 0.78 -3.74 -2.57
N SER A 19 0.26 -4.16 -1.41
CA SER A 19 -1.02 -4.82 -1.33
C SER A 19 -2.06 -3.89 -0.71
N VAL A 20 -3.32 -4.31 -0.81
CA VAL A 20 -4.42 -3.65 -0.09
C VAL A 20 -4.17 -3.68 1.40
N ALA A 21 -3.63 -4.79 1.92
CA ALA A 21 -3.35 -4.92 3.34
C ALA A 21 -2.32 -3.88 3.81
N ASP A 22 -1.27 -3.63 3.02
CA ASP A 22 -0.26 -2.61 3.33
C ASP A 22 -0.89 -1.21 3.34
N ALA A 23 -1.65 -0.87 2.30
CA ALA A 23 -2.33 0.43 2.20
C ALA A 23 -3.33 0.65 3.35
N LEU A 24 -4.10 -0.38 3.70
CA LEU A 24 -5.04 -0.33 4.82
C LEU A 24 -4.31 -0.20 6.17
N ALA A 25 -3.20 -0.91 6.37
CA ALA A 25 -2.40 -0.81 7.58
C ALA A 25 -1.79 0.60 7.75
N ILE A 26 -1.35 1.22 6.65
CA ILE A 26 -0.84 2.60 6.65
C ILE A 26 -1.98 3.59 6.95
N SER A 27 -3.14 3.49 6.29
CA SER A 27 -4.32 4.32 6.60
C SER A 27 -4.75 4.18 8.07
N ALA A 28 -4.73 2.96 8.62
CA ALA A 28 -5.04 2.73 10.03
C ALA A 28 -4.01 3.37 10.97
N ASN A 29 -2.70 3.31 10.63
CA ASN A 29 -1.66 3.99 11.40
C ASN A 29 -1.83 5.51 11.38
N ILE A 30 -2.17 6.09 10.23
CA ILE A 30 -2.45 7.53 10.09
C ILE A 30 -3.57 7.94 11.04
N GLN A 31 -4.69 7.23 11.03
CA GLN A 31 -5.83 7.53 11.91
C GLN A 31 -5.47 7.37 13.39
N ALA A 32 -4.70 6.32 13.73
CA ALA A 32 -4.35 6.04 15.12
C ALA A 32 -3.31 7.01 15.69
N ARG A 33 -2.39 7.51 14.86
CA ARG A 33 -1.17 8.18 15.35
C ARG A 33 -0.87 9.52 14.70
N HIS A 34 -1.36 9.82 13.51
CA HIS A 34 -1.03 11.06 12.79
C HIS A 34 -2.18 12.05 12.66
N MET A 35 -3.40 11.71 13.11
CA MET A 35 -4.56 12.60 13.08
C MET A 35 -5.05 12.99 14.49
N PRO A 36 -4.17 13.33 15.46
CA PRO A 36 -4.56 13.48 16.87
C PRO A 36 -5.63 14.57 17.08
N TYR A 37 -5.68 15.56 16.19
CA TYR A 37 -6.60 16.70 16.25
C TYR A 37 -7.32 16.94 14.91
N GLY A 38 -7.51 15.88 14.12
CA GLY A 38 -8.26 15.93 12.85
C GLY A 38 -7.48 16.42 11.64
N THR A 39 -6.24 16.85 11.81
CA THR A 39 -5.30 17.19 10.72
C THR A 39 -3.98 16.45 10.93
N LEU A 40 -3.20 16.28 9.86
CA LEU A 40 -1.97 15.50 9.90
C LEU A 40 -0.90 16.17 10.73
N LEU A 41 -0.35 15.44 11.69
CA LEU A 41 0.85 15.78 12.45
C LEU A 41 1.73 14.53 12.56
N ASP A 42 3.04 14.70 12.59
CA ASP A 42 3.93 13.56 12.77
C ASP A 42 4.28 13.38 14.25
N PRO A 43 4.12 12.17 14.81
CA PRO A 43 4.45 11.89 16.18
C PRO A 43 5.96 11.79 16.39
N ILE A 44 6.45 12.44 17.45
CA ILE A 44 7.79 12.31 18.00
C ILE A 44 7.73 11.31 19.16
N TYR A 45 8.63 10.32 19.15
CA TYR A 45 8.67 9.25 20.13
C TYR A 45 9.83 9.42 21.11
N ALA A 46 9.67 8.86 22.32
CA ALA A 46 10.63 9.03 23.40
C ALA A 46 12.06 8.54 23.04
N SER A 47 12.16 7.54 22.16
CA SER A 47 13.42 7.04 21.62
C SER A 47 13.16 6.28 20.30
N PRO A 48 14.21 5.96 19.52
CA PRO A 48 14.05 5.25 18.25
C PRO A 48 13.44 3.85 18.34
N THR A 49 13.43 3.25 19.54
CA THR A 49 12.87 1.92 19.81
C THR A 49 11.62 1.98 20.69
N SER A 50 11.11 3.17 21.01
CA SER A 50 9.92 3.37 21.84
C SER A 50 8.66 3.51 20.99
N ASP A 51 7.54 2.99 21.51
CA ASP A 51 6.19 3.26 21.01
C ASP A 51 5.48 4.40 21.76
N GLN A 52 6.14 5.02 22.75
CA GLN A 52 5.59 6.16 23.48
C GLN A 52 5.78 7.45 22.69
N ILE A 53 4.65 8.03 22.26
CA ILE A 53 4.58 9.39 21.69
C ILE A 53 4.77 10.40 22.84
N VAL A 54 5.67 11.36 22.65
CA VAL A 54 6.00 12.40 23.63
C VAL A 54 5.78 13.81 23.11
N ALA A 55 5.68 13.99 21.79
CA ALA A 55 5.36 15.25 21.14
C ALA A 55 4.82 15.01 19.72
N TYR A 56 4.41 16.09 19.06
CA TYR A 56 4.04 16.13 17.65
C TYR A 56 4.76 17.28 16.96
N THR A 57 5.05 17.12 15.67
CA THR A 57 5.83 18.07 14.85
C THR A 57 5.21 18.25 13.47
N ARG A 58 5.80 19.14 12.64
CA ARG A 58 5.41 19.41 11.25
C ARG A 58 3.98 19.95 11.12
N CYS A 59 3.55 20.65 12.17
CA CYS A 59 2.36 21.49 12.18
C CYS A 59 2.37 22.47 11.00
N GLY A 60 3.57 22.89 10.60
CA GLY A 60 3.78 23.75 9.46
C GLY A 60 3.25 23.32 8.10
N ASP A 61 3.17 22.02 7.83
CA ASP A 61 2.66 21.49 6.55
C ASP A 61 1.40 20.65 6.73
N SER A 62 0.78 20.77 7.90
CA SER A 62 -0.37 19.95 8.30
C SER A 62 -1.53 20.07 7.31
N ALA A 63 -1.90 21.29 6.92
CA ALA A 63 -3.00 21.53 5.99
C ALA A 63 -2.74 20.95 4.59
N LEU A 64 -1.51 21.13 4.06
CA LEU A 64 -1.07 20.58 2.78
C LEU A 64 -1.28 19.07 2.73
N TRP A 65 -0.66 18.37 3.69
CA TRP A 65 -0.67 16.91 3.68
C TRP A 65 -2.03 16.35 4.05
N THR A 66 -2.84 17.07 4.86
CA THR A 66 -4.24 16.70 5.11
C THR A 66 -5.06 16.75 3.81
N GLY A 67 -4.79 17.70 2.92
CA GLY A 67 -5.38 17.73 1.57
C GLY A 67 -4.96 16.53 0.70
N ALA A 68 -3.68 16.16 0.72
CA ALA A 68 -3.19 14.95 0.03
C ALA A 68 -3.80 13.67 0.62
N TYR A 69 -3.96 13.60 1.94
CA TYR A 69 -4.62 12.51 2.65
C TYR A 69 -6.10 12.39 2.28
N LEU A 70 -6.81 13.53 2.22
CA LEU A 70 -8.18 13.60 1.74
C LEU A 70 -8.32 13.00 0.33
N ALA A 71 -7.42 13.35 -0.60
CA ALA A 71 -7.41 12.75 -1.93
C ALA A 71 -7.19 11.24 -1.88
N ALA A 72 -6.24 10.75 -1.07
CA ALA A 72 -5.95 9.33 -0.94
C ALA A 72 -7.16 8.53 -0.43
N GLU A 73 -7.80 8.99 0.64
CA GLU A 73 -8.98 8.32 1.21
C GLU A 73 -10.22 8.47 0.31
N ALA A 74 -10.32 9.56 -0.47
CA ALA A 74 -11.37 9.72 -1.47
C ALA A 74 -11.25 8.68 -2.60
N TYR A 75 -10.04 8.46 -3.14
CA TYR A 75 -9.80 7.38 -4.10
C TYR A 75 -10.02 6.00 -3.48
N ARG A 76 -9.58 5.80 -2.23
CA ARG A 76 -9.86 4.56 -1.48
C ARG A 76 -11.36 4.33 -1.40
N PHE A 77 -12.13 5.29 -0.90
CA PHE A 77 -13.59 5.17 -0.81
C PHE A 77 -14.19 4.88 -2.18
N LYS A 78 -13.78 5.57 -3.24
CA LYS A 78 -14.27 5.29 -4.59
C LYS A 78 -13.99 3.85 -5.03
N MET A 79 -12.83 3.31 -4.71
CA MET A 79 -12.42 1.95 -5.06
C MET A 79 -13.03 0.86 -4.18
N THR A 80 -13.31 1.15 -2.90
CA THR A 80 -13.69 0.14 -1.91
C THR A 80 -15.12 0.25 -1.42
N GLN A 81 -15.74 1.42 -1.58
CA GLN A 81 -17.01 1.80 -0.94
C GLN A 81 -17.04 1.55 0.57
N ALA A 82 -15.87 1.46 1.22
CA ALA A 82 -15.77 1.08 2.62
C ALA A 82 -16.22 2.23 3.54
N ALA A 83 -17.03 1.90 4.55
CA ALA A 83 -17.60 2.88 5.46
C ALA A 83 -16.53 3.63 6.27
N ASP A 84 -15.44 2.96 6.63
CA ASP A 84 -14.30 3.55 7.33
C ASP A 84 -13.50 4.52 6.43
N ALA A 85 -13.37 4.24 5.13
CA ALA A 85 -12.79 5.18 4.17
C ALA A 85 -13.65 6.45 4.04
N LEU A 86 -14.98 6.32 4.01
CA LEU A 86 -15.88 7.48 4.02
C LEU A 86 -15.77 8.28 5.34
N ALA A 87 -15.64 7.60 6.47
CA ALA A 87 -15.41 8.24 7.76
C ALA A 87 -14.09 9.03 7.76
N ASN A 88 -13.02 8.47 7.20
CA ASN A 88 -11.73 9.15 7.06
C ASN A 88 -11.83 10.40 6.16
N VAL A 89 -12.54 10.32 5.02
CA VAL A 89 -12.82 11.48 4.15
C VAL A 89 -13.55 12.58 4.93
N LYS A 90 -14.61 12.23 5.65
CA LYS A 90 -15.39 13.19 6.47
C LYS A 90 -14.55 13.77 7.61
N GLY A 91 -13.69 12.95 8.25
CA GLY A 91 -12.77 13.39 9.29
C GLY A 91 -11.74 14.40 8.79
N ALA A 92 -11.10 14.12 7.65
CA ALA A 92 -10.13 15.02 7.02
C ALA A 92 -10.81 16.36 6.61
N LEU A 93 -12.01 16.30 6.04
CA LEU A 93 -12.80 17.51 5.74
C LEU A 93 -13.18 18.28 7.00
N GLY A 94 -13.52 17.60 8.09
CA GLY A 94 -13.77 18.21 9.39
C GLY A 94 -12.54 18.97 9.92
N GLY A 95 -11.35 18.37 9.83
CA GLY A 95 -10.09 19.01 10.18
C GLY A 95 -9.79 20.25 9.34
N LEU A 96 -9.86 20.13 8.01
CA LEU A 96 -9.64 21.24 7.08
C LEU A 96 -10.66 22.37 7.29
N LYS A 97 -11.94 22.02 7.53
CA LYS A 97 -12.96 23.01 7.88
C LYS A 97 -12.63 23.71 9.19
N GLY A 98 -12.19 22.98 10.21
CA GLY A 98 -11.78 23.56 11.49
C GLY A 98 -10.63 24.57 11.34
N LEU A 99 -9.65 24.29 10.47
CA LEU A 99 -8.58 25.24 10.15
C LEU A 99 -9.09 26.56 9.53
N VAL A 100 -10.20 26.53 8.80
CA VAL A 100 -10.83 27.75 8.24
C VAL A 100 -11.79 28.40 9.24
N ASP A 101 -12.42 27.62 10.11
CA ASP A 101 -13.35 28.13 11.13
C ASP A 101 -12.61 28.84 12.27
N VAL A 102 -11.45 28.34 12.69
CA VAL A 102 -10.71 28.85 13.86
C VAL A 102 -10.18 30.28 13.67
N THR A 103 -9.98 30.71 12.43
CA THR A 103 -9.48 32.04 12.09
C THR A 103 -10.55 33.13 12.21
N GLY A 104 -11.83 32.75 12.11
CA GLY A 104 -12.97 33.66 12.22
C GLY A 104 -13.21 34.58 11.02
N ASP A 105 -12.31 34.60 10.03
CA ASP A 105 -12.37 35.49 8.86
C ASP A 105 -12.35 34.74 7.52
N ASN A 106 -12.32 33.41 7.55
CA ASN A 106 -12.26 32.49 6.41
C ASN A 106 -10.89 32.27 5.78
N ARG A 107 -9.79 32.78 6.37
CA ARG A 107 -8.45 32.33 5.98
C ARG A 107 -8.19 30.93 6.51
N LEU A 108 -7.31 30.20 5.83
CA LEU A 108 -6.86 28.88 6.29
C LEU A 108 -5.79 29.09 7.36
N ALA A 109 -5.96 28.49 8.55
CA ALA A 109 -4.87 28.33 9.51
C ALA A 109 -3.90 27.23 9.07
N ARG A 110 -2.63 27.37 9.45
CA ARG A 110 -1.58 26.40 9.14
C ARG A 110 -1.80 25.07 9.85
N CYS A 111 -2.23 25.16 11.10
CA CYS A 111 -2.48 24.03 11.98
C CYS A 111 -3.23 24.51 13.23
N MET A 112 -4.01 23.62 13.86
CA MET A 112 -4.76 23.90 15.08
C MET A 112 -4.69 22.72 16.05
N VAL A 113 -4.58 23.01 17.35
CA VAL A 113 -4.53 22.02 18.43
C VAL A 113 -5.32 22.50 19.65
N PRO A 114 -5.91 21.60 20.46
CA PRO A 114 -6.54 21.99 21.72
C PRO A 114 -5.53 22.69 22.64
N ALA A 115 -5.92 23.81 23.25
CA ALA A 115 -5.05 24.57 24.14
C ALA A 115 -4.67 23.80 25.42
N ASP A 116 -5.49 22.82 25.82
CA ASP A 116 -5.26 21.92 26.95
C ASP A 116 -4.48 20.64 26.59
N SER A 117 -4.10 20.49 25.31
CA SER A 117 -3.27 19.36 24.88
C SER A 117 -1.92 19.36 25.60
N PRO A 118 -1.41 18.21 26.05
CA PRO A 118 -0.05 18.11 26.58
C PRO A 118 1.04 18.45 25.55
N TYR A 119 0.70 18.46 24.25
CA TYR A 119 1.64 18.74 23.16
C TYR A 119 1.56 20.18 22.64
N ALA A 120 0.55 20.95 23.05
CA ALA A 120 0.30 22.31 22.61
C ALA A 120 1.53 23.22 22.74
N GLY A 121 2.19 23.21 23.90
CA GLY A 121 3.37 24.05 24.14
C GLY A 121 4.56 23.68 23.25
N GLY A 122 4.76 22.38 22.98
CA GLY A 122 5.82 21.91 22.08
C GLY A 122 5.61 22.40 20.65
N ILE A 123 4.38 22.27 20.15
CA ILE A 123 3.99 22.71 18.80
C ILE A 123 4.11 24.24 18.68
N ALA A 124 3.60 24.99 19.66
CA ALA A 124 3.72 26.45 19.67
C ALA A 124 5.17 26.92 19.66
N ASN A 125 6.07 26.20 20.35
CA ASN A 125 7.50 26.51 20.36
C ASN A 125 8.18 26.19 19.02
N GLU A 126 7.83 25.07 18.38
CA GLU A 126 8.33 24.72 17.04
C GLU A 126 7.93 25.78 15.99
N GLU A 127 6.69 26.25 16.08
CA GLU A 127 6.10 27.22 15.15
C GLU A 127 6.28 28.68 15.59
N ALA A 128 7.19 28.97 16.53
CA ALA A 128 7.35 30.31 17.11
C ALA A 128 7.82 31.39 16.10
N ASN A 129 8.30 30.99 14.93
CA ASN A 129 8.61 31.90 13.82
C ASN A 129 7.35 32.35 13.04
N ASN A 130 6.21 31.69 13.28
CA ASN A 130 4.89 32.06 12.77
C ASN A 130 4.08 32.75 13.88
N THR A 131 2.95 33.36 13.52
CA THR A 131 2.05 33.93 14.52
C THR A 131 1.27 32.82 15.21
N VAL A 132 1.49 32.65 16.51
CA VAL A 132 0.79 31.69 17.36
C VAL A 132 -0.38 32.37 18.06
N HIS A 133 -1.60 31.94 17.77
CA HIS A 133 -2.81 32.44 18.41
C HIS A 133 -3.23 31.56 19.58
N GLN A 134 -3.23 32.14 20.78
CA GLN A 134 -3.66 31.50 22.03
C GLN A 134 -5.12 31.86 22.31
N ASN A 135 -6.07 31.19 21.65
CA ASN A 135 -7.50 31.49 21.72
C ASN A 135 -8.29 30.26 22.20
N PRO A 136 -8.31 29.97 23.53
CA PRO A 136 -9.02 28.82 24.08
C PRO A 136 -10.47 28.70 23.53
N PRO A 137 -10.91 27.50 23.13
CA PRO A 137 -10.30 26.20 23.44
C PRO A 137 -9.13 25.79 22.53
N TRP A 138 -8.71 26.63 21.58
CA TRP A 138 -7.69 26.28 20.59
C TRP A 138 -6.39 27.08 20.74
N ILE A 139 -5.31 26.46 20.32
CA ILE A 139 -4.13 27.15 19.80
C ILE A 139 -4.10 26.90 18.31
N TRP A 140 -3.85 27.94 17.53
CA TRP A 140 -3.70 27.78 16.09
C TRP A 140 -2.56 28.65 15.57
N ILE A 141 -1.96 28.18 14.49
CA ILE A 141 -0.80 28.77 13.86
C ILE A 141 -1.26 29.45 12.57
N ASP A 142 -0.90 30.72 12.42
CA ASP A 142 -1.19 31.52 11.23
C ASP A 142 -0.02 31.50 10.25
N ASN A 143 0.03 32.46 9.32
CA ASN A 143 1.10 32.60 8.33
C ASN A 143 1.18 31.38 7.38
N THR A 144 0.01 30.98 6.88
CA THR A 144 -0.20 29.88 5.94
C THR A 144 0.52 30.12 4.62
N SER A 145 1.28 29.16 4.12
CA SER A 145 1.93 29.28 2.81
C SER A 145 0.96 29.00 1.66
N ARG A 146 1.32 29.39 0.42
CA ARG A 146 0.58 28.97 -0.78
C ARG A 146 0.51 27.45 -0.89
N ASP A 147 1.59 26.77 -0.54
CA ASP A 147 1.72 25.31 -0.57
C ASP A 147 0.56 24.61 0.15
N GLN A 148 0.22 25.09 1.34
CA GLN A 148 -0.88 24.54 2.14
C GLN A 148 -2.23 24.70 1.45
N VAL A 149 -2.50 25.87 0.89
CA VAL A 149 -3.72 26.13 0.13
C VAL A 149 -3.78 25.24 -1.11
N VAL A 150 -2.65 25.04 -1.80
CA VAL A 150 -2.55 24.15 -2.98
C VAL A 150 -2.90 22.71 -2.60
N GLY A 151 -2.33 22.19 -1.51
CA GLY A 151 -2.64 20.84 -1.02
C GLY A 151 -4.11 20.66 -0.66
N VAL A 152 -4.68 21.64 0.05
CA VAL A 152 -6.11 21.64 0.40
C VAL A 152 -6.97 21.61 -0.85
N PHE A 153 -6.76 22.51 -1.81
CA PHE A 153 -7.55 22.57 -3.04
C PHE A 153 -7.38 21.33 -3.94
N PHE A 154 -6.18 20.73 -3.97
CA PHE A 154 -5.96 19.44 -4.60
C PHE A 154 -6.88 18.37 -4.00
N GLY A 155 -6.87 18.23 -2.67
CA GLY A 155 -7.73 17.29 -1.94
C GLY A 155 -9.21 17.52 -2.14
N LEU A 156 -9.66 18.78 -2.05
CA LEU A 156 -11.05 19.19 -2.21
C LEU A 156 -11.58 18.83 -3.60
N GLY A 157 -10.85 19.16 -4.67
CA GLY A 157 -11.29 18.85 -6.03
C GLY A 157 -11.36 17.34 -6.29
N VAL A 158 -10.38 16.55 -5.79
CA VAL A 158 -10.42 15.09 -5.89
C VAL A 158 -11.64 14.53 -5.14
N ALA A 159 -11.86 14.94 -3.89
CA ALA A 159 -12.98 14.45 -3.08
C ALA A 159 -14.32 14.75 -3.73
N PHE A 160 -14.50 15.95 -4.29
CA PHE A 160 -15.74 16.33 -4.99
C PHE A 160 -16.02 15.44 -6.21
N ASP A 161 -14.98 15.09 -6.97
CA ASP A 161 -15.11 14.29 -8.20
C ASP A 161 -15.46 12.83 -7.91
N VAL A 162 -14.82 12.23 -6.89
CA VAL A 162 -14.83 10.77 -6.71
C VAL A 162 -15.75 10.29 -5.59
N VAL A 163 -16.17 11.16 -4.66
CA VAL A 163 -17.04 10.80 -3.54
C VAL A 163 -18.46 11.31 -3.79
N ASP A 164 -19.39 10.37 -4.03
CA ASP A 164 -20.80 10.70 -4.24
C ASP A 164 -21.60 10.69 -2.92
N ASP A 165 -21.20 11.57 -1.99
CA ASP A 165 -21.90 11.83 -0.72
C ASP A 165 -22.26 13.31 -0.65
N ALA A 166 -23.54 13.61 -0.42
CA ALA A 166 -24.05 14.99 -0.43
C ALA A 166 -23.41 15.86 0.66
N GLY A 167 -23.12 15.29 1.83
CA GLY A 167 -22.46 15.98 2.93
C GLY A 167 -21.02 16.33 2.58
N VAL A 168 -20.29 15.39 1.98
CA VAL A 168 -18.93 15.60 1.46
C VAL A 168 -18.91 16.73 0.42
N LYS A 169 -19.81 16.68 -0.57
CA LYS A 169 -19.91 17.72 -1.61
C LYS A 169 -20.22 19.09 -1.01
N ALA A 170 -21.14 19.16 -0.05
CA ALA A 170 -21.49 20.40 0.63
C ALA A 170 -20.30 20.98 1.43
N THR A 171 -19.59 20.16 2.21
CA THR A 171 -18.43 20.61 2.99
C THR A 171 -17.28 21.05 2.09
N VAL A 172 -17.01 20.33 0.99
CA VAL A 172 -16.01 20.74 0.01
C VAL A 172 -16.35 22.12 -0.59
N SER A 173 -17.61 22.30 -0.98
CA SER A 173 -18.11 23.57 -1.53
C SER A 173 -17.94 24.73 -0.55
N ASP A 174 -18.26 24.51 0.74
CA ASP A 174 -18.09 25.50 1.82
C ASP A 174 -16.63 25.95 1.95
N ILE A 175 -15.71 24.99 2.16
CA ILE A 175 -14.29 25.28 2.40
C ILE A 175 -13.69 26.04 1.20
N ALA A 176 -13.87 25.52 -0.02
CA ALA A 176 -13.29 26.12 -1.22
C ALA A 176 -13.82 27.54 -1.47
N THR A 177 -15.14 27.76 -1.31
CA THR A 177 -15.78 29.07 -1.51
C THR A 177 -15.27 30.09 -0.51
N ARG A 178 -15.12 29.70 0.75
CA ARG A 178 -14.64 30.56 1.83
C ARG A 178 -13.18 30.99 1.62
N MET A 179 -12.31 30.01 1.36
CA MET A 179 -10.88 30.28 1.14
C MET A 179 -10.63 31.14 -0.11
N ILE A 180 -11.23 30.80 -1.26
CA ILE A 180 -11.02 31.60 -2.49
C ILE A 180 -11.60 33.01 -2.35
N GLY A 181 -12.73 33.13 -1.62
CA GLY A 181 -13.32 34.41 -1.29
C GLY A 181 -12.35 35.27 -0.47
N PHE A 182 -11.74 34.70 0.59
CA PHE A 182 -10.71 35.39 1.36
C PHE A 182 -9.53 35.81 0.47
N ILE A 183 -8.91 34.86 -0.23
CA ILE A 183 -7.72 35.11 -1.06
C ILE A 183 -7.96 36.22 -2.09
N SER A 184 -9.12 36.21 -2.76
CA SER A 184 -9.48 37.20 -3.79
C SER A 184 -9.57 38.64 -3.28
N ARG A 185 -9.76 38.84 -1.97
CA ARG A 185 -9.86 40.15 -1.33
C ARG A 185 -8.58 40.59 -0.62
N HIS A 186 -7.57 39.73 -0.56
CA HIS A 186 -6.35 39.93 0.23
C HIS A 186 -5.09 39.71 -0.62
N GLN A 187 -4.98 40.54 -1.67
CA GLN A 187 -3.83 40.56 -2.59
C GLN A 187 -3.55 39.22 -3.27
N TRP A 188 -4.60 38.40 -3.46
CA TRP A 188 -4.46 37.02 -3.94
C TRP A 188 -3.45 36.21 -3.12
N SER A 189 -3.39 36.44 -1.81
CA SER A 189 -2.47 35.74 -0.91
C SER A 189 -3.22 34.99 0.19
N PRO A 190 -2.61 33.98 0.82
CA PRO A 190 -3.21 33.28 1.95
C PRO A 190 -3.39 34.13 3.23
N ASN A 191 -2.59 35.17 3.44
CA ASN A 191 -2.54 35.95 4.71
C ASN A 191 -2.55 37.48 4.54
N ASP A 192 -3.03 38.00 3.41
CA ASP A 192 -2.92 39.43 3.06
C ASP A 192 -1.48 39.96 3.01
N ASP A 193 -0.58 39.14 2.45
CA ASP A 193 0.83 39.47 2.20
C ASP A 193 1.17 39.27 0.73
N ILE A 194 1.47 40.39 0.05
CA ILE A 194 1.88 40.42 -1.34
C ILE A 194 3.12 39.56 -1.63
N SER A 195 4.01 39.33 -0.66
CA SER A 195 5.21 38.50 -0.85
C SER A 195 4.87 37.03 -1.14
N ASN A 196 3.69 36.60 -0.70
CA ASN A 196 3.17 35.24 -0.84
C ASN A 196 1.94 35.17 -1.76
N THR A 197 1.81 36.13 -2.68
CA THR A 197 0.68 36.20 -3.62
C THR A 197 0.67 35.05 -4.63
N PHE A 198 -0.49 34.54 -5.00
CA PHE A 198 -0.69 33.58 -6.09
C PHE A 198 -0.52 34.21 -7.46
N GLU A 199 -0.48 35.55 -7.60
CA GLU A 199 -0.28 36.20 -8.90
C GLU A 199 1.08 35.86 -9.54
N VAL A 200 2.09 35.51 -8.73
CA VAL A 200 3.40 35.05 -9.23
C VAL A 200 3.44 33.54 -9.55
N ARG A 201 2.36 32.82 -9.26
CA ARG A 201 2.17 31.38 -9.53
C ARG A 201 0.86 31.17 -10.31
N PRO A 202 0.80 31.56 -11.60
CA PRO A 202 -0.44 31.55 -12.38
C PRO A 202 -1.10 30.16 -12.45
N GLU A 203 -0.33 29.07 -12.47
CA GLU A 203 -0.82 27.70 -12.42
C GLU A 203 -1.55 27.36 -11.12
N GLU A 204 -1.03 27.79 -9.97
CA GLU A 204 -1.67 27.61 -8.67
C GLU A 204 -2.96 28.45 -8.63
N LEU A 205 -2.88 29.74 -8.97
CA LEU A 205 -4.03 30.65 -8.98
C LEU A 205 -5.19 30.13 -9.85
N GLN A 206 -4.87 29.72 -11.09
CA GLN A 206 -5.88 29.20 -12.01
C GLN A 206 -6.46 27.89 -11.49
N MET A 207 -5.65 27.01 -10.89
CA MET A 207 -6.18 25.80 -10.23
C MET A 207 -7.20 26.14 -9.14
N LEU A 208 -6.89 27.10 -8.24
CA LEU A 208 -7.82 27.50 -7.17
C LEU A 208 -9.14 28.02 -7.74
N LEU A 209 -9.09 28.87 -8.77
CA LEU A 209 -10.27 29.43 -9.42
C LEU A 209 -11.11 28.35 -10.11
N GLN A 210 -10.49 27.40 -10.82
CA GLN A 210 -11.20 26.33 -11.52
C GLN A 210 -11.84 25.35 -10.54
N VAL A 211 -11.11 24.92 -9.50
CA VAL A 211 -11.68 24.06 -8.45
C VAL A 211 -12.84 24.76 -7.77
N ALA A 212 -12.71 26.04 -7.42
CA ALA A 212 -13.77 26.76 -6.73
C ALA A 212 -15.05 26.93 -7.57
N ARG A 213 -14.94 27.11 -8.89
CA ARG A 213 -16.09 27.13 -9.82
C ARG A 213 -16.70 25.74 -10.00
N HIS A 214 -15.85 24.72 -10.06
CA HIS A 214 -16.28 23.33 -10.22
C HIS A 214 -17.11 22.84 -9.03
N VAL A 215 -16.64 23.09 -7.81
CA VAL A 215 -17.32 22.63 -6.58
C VAL A 215 -18.46 23.57 -6.14
N ASN A 216 -18.47 24.79 -6.65
CA ASN A 216 -19.56 25.75 -6.46
C ASN A 216 -19.80 26.56 -7.75
N PRO A 217 -20.72 26.11 -8.63
CA PRO A 217 -21.05 26.84 -9.86
C PRO A 217 -21.63 28.24 -9.66
N SER A 218 -22.09 28.57 -8.44
CA SER A 218 -22.57 29.92 -8.10
C SER A 218 -21.45 30.88 -7.68
N ASN A 219 -20.22 30.39 -7.56
CA ASN A 219 -19.07 31.21 -7.20
C ASN A 219 -18.74 32.23 -8.31
N THR A 220 -18.71 33.52 -7.94
CA THR A 220 -18.51 34.64 -8.86
C THR A 220 -17.07 35.16 -8.91
N VAL A 221 -16.14 34.56 -8.18
CA VAL A 221 -14.73 35.00 -8.19
C VAL A 221 -14.09 34.76 -9.56
N SER A 222 -13.69 35.84 -10.24
CA SER A 222 -13.22 35.80 -11.64
C SER A 222 -11.69 35.69 -11.80
N GLY A 223 -10.91 36.04 -10.77
CA GLY A 223 -9.44 36.19 -10.87
C GLY A 223 -9.01 37.66 -11.01
N PRO A 224 -7.71 37.98 -10.91
CA PRO A 224 -7.20 39.32 -11.15
C PRO A 224 -7.30 39.70 -12.63
N PHE A 225 -7.21 41.00 -12.91
CA PHE A 225 -7.33 41.55 -14.28
C PHE A 225 -6.26 41.03 -15.25
N LEU A 226 -5.04 40.79 -14.74
CA LEU A 226 -3.93 40.23 -15.49
C LEU A 226 -3.40 39.00 -14.76
N VAL A 227 -3.32 37.89 -15.50
CA VAL A 227 -2.65 36.66 -15.06
C VAL A 227 -1.62 36.30 -16.13
N PRO A 228 -0.34 36.11 -15.77
CA PRO A 228 0.67 35.61 -16.71
C PRO A 228 0.26 34.24 -17.29
N PRO A 229 0.84 33.82 -18.43
CA PRO A 229 0.65 32.45 -18.93
C PRO A 229 0.98 31.41 -17.86
N VAL A 230 0.22 30.32 -17.80
CA VAL A 230 0.36 29.25 -16.80
C VAL A 230 1.76 28.64 -16.81
N GLY A 231 2.41 28.61 -17.98
CA GLY A 231 3.80 28.13 -18.08
C GLY A 231 4.84 29.00 -17.36
N THR A 232 4.53 30.23 -16.92
CA THR A 232 5.53 31.17 -16.40
C THR A 232 6.22 30.67 -15.13
N GLY A 233 5.47 30.19 -14.13
CA GLY A 233 6.04 29.65 -12.89
C GLY A 233 6.82 28.35 -13.15
N VAL A 234 6.19 27.44 -13.89
CA VAL A 234 6.78 26.16 -14.30
C VAL A 234 8.13 26.32 -15.01
N LEU A 235 8.28 27.30 -15.90
CA LEU A 235 9.52 27.53 -16.63
C LEU A 235 10.68 27.94 -15.72
N VAL A 236 10.39 28.57 -14.58
CA VAL A 236 11.38 28.88 -13.54
C VAL A 236 11.71 27.63 -12.73
N ASP A 237 10.69 26.84 -12.39
CA ASP A 237 10.86 25.64 -11.56
C ASP A 237 11.76 24.59 -12.22
N VAL A 238 11.65 24.42 -13.54
CA VAL A 238 12.49 23.47 -14.31
C VAL A 238 13.93 23.96 -14.57
N GLN A 239 14.34 25.11 -14.04
CA GLN A 239 15.74 25.56 -14.16
C GLN A 239 16.70 24.80 -13.22
N GLY A 240 16.18 24.04 -12.27
CA GLY A 240 16.99 23.25 -11.35
C GLY A 240 16.19 22.45 -10.34
N ILE A 241 16.86 21.53 -9.66
CA ILE A 241 16.25 20.60 -8.68
C ILE A 241 16.18 21.15 -7.25
N GLY A 242 16.73 22.35 -6.99
CA GLY A 242 16.63 22.99 -5.67
C GLY A 242 15.18 23.24 -5.27
N SER A 243 14.87 23.10 -3.97
CA SER A 243 13.51 23.15 -3.43
C SER A 243 12.56 22.17 -4.15
N TYR A 244 13.01 20.91 -4.29
CA TYR A 244 12.37 19.88 -5.13
C TYR A 244 10.86 19.74 -4.92
N PHE A 245 10.38 19.91 -3.69
CA PHE A 245 8.96 19.92 -3.33
C PHE A 245 8.07 20.82 -4.21
N LYS A 246 8.60 21.89 -4.83
CA LYS A 246 7.87 22.72 -5.81
C LYS A 246 7.24 21.90 -6.94
N PHE A 247 7.88 20.81 -7.38
CA PHE A 247 7.31 19.94 -8.40
C PHE A 247 6.05 19.22 -7.90
N ASN A 248 5.95 18.90 -6.61
CA ASN A 248 4.72 18.33 -6.05
C ASN A 248 3.56 19.33 -6.14
N LEU A 249 3.82 20.62 -5.88
CA LEU A 249 2.85 21.69 -6.03
C LEU A 249 2.43 21.87 -7.48
N ASP A 250 3.38 21.85 -8.42
CA ASP A 250 3.10 21.88 -9.85
C ASP A 250 2.19 20.72 -10.26
N TYR A 251 2.54 19.49 -9.87
CA TYR A 251 1.78 18.29 -10.20
C TYR A 251 0.37 18.30 -9.58
N MET A 252 0.22 18.75 -8.33
CA MET A 252 -1.09 18.92 -7.67
C MET A 252 -1.94 19.97 -8.40
N SER A 253 -1.34 21.11 -8.78
CA SER A 253 -2.04 22.21 -9.44
C SER A 253 -2.48 21.83 -10.86
N LEU A 254 -1.53 21.30 -11.65
CA LEU A 254 -1.76 20.92 -13.05
C LEU A 254 -2.67 19.69 -13.17
N TYR A 255 -2.68 18.77 -12.19
CA TYR A 255 -3.64 17.67 -12.13
C TYR A 255 -5.08 18.19 -12.18
N GLN A 256 -5.42 19.17 -11.35
CA GLN A 256 -6.77 19.74 -11.34
C GLN A 256 -6.99 20.65 -12.55
N LEU A 257 -6.04 21.52 -12.85
CA LEU A 257 -6.19 22.54 -13.87
C LEU A 257 -6.38 21.94 -15.27
N VAL A 258 -5.59 20.94 -15.66
CA VAL A 258 -5.73 20.30 -16.98
C VAL A 258 -7.04 19.53 -17.11
N ARG A 259 -7.51 18.88 -16.02
CA ARG A 259 -8.77 18.12 -16.00
C ARG A 259 -10.00 19.02 -16.06
N LEU A 260 -10.00 20.14 -15.35
CA LEU A 260 -11.12 21.08 -15.27
C LEU A 260 -11.11 22.08 -16.44
N GLN A 261 -9.93 22.41 -16.96
CA GLN A 261 -9.76 23.34 -18.06
C GLN A 261 -8.69 22.85 -19.04
N THR A 262 -9.11 22.03 -19.99
CA THR A 262 -8.22 21.49 -21.02
C THR A 262 -7.96 22.51 -22.13
N ASN A 263 -6.82 23.21 -22.08
CA ASN A 263 -6.35 24.13 -23.12
C ASN A 263 -4.84 23.93 -23.39
N ASP A 264 -4.32 24.61 -24.43
CA ASP A 264 -2.93 24.45 -24.86
C ASP A 264 -1.92 24.99 -23.85
N ASP A 265 -2.22 26.09 -23.16
CA ASP A 265 -1.33 26.69 -22.14
C ASP A 265 -1.14 25.73 -20.95
N ASN A 266 -2.25 25.23 -20.38
CA ASN A 266 -2.24 24.28 -19.27
C ASN A 266 -1.52 22.97 -19.64
N LYS A 267 -1.78 22.44 -20.84
CA LYS A 267 -1.10 21.22 -21.34
C LYS A 267 0.38 21.46 -21.58
N SER A 268 0.77 22.61 -22.12
CA SER A 268 2.16 22.97 -22.37
C SER A 268 2.96 23.09 -21.06
N ALA A 269 2.38 23.79 -20.07
CA ALA A 269 2.94 23.88 -18.72
C ALA A 269 3.13 22.49 -18.11
N TYR A 270 2.08 21.65 -18.14
CA TYR A 270 2.18 20.27 -17.66
C TYR A 270 3.27 19.46 -18.36
N ASN A 271 3.33 19.51 -19.69
CA ASN A 271 4.33 18.78 -20.46
C ASN A 271 5.76 19.25 -20.14
N THR A 272 5.95 20.53 -19.81
CA THR A 272 7.25 21.08 -19.41
C THR A 272 7.73 20.46 -18.11
N VAL A 273 6.91 20.47 -17.05
CA VAL A 273 7.23 19.82 -15.75
C VAL A 273 7.44 18.31 -15.95
N ARG A 274 6.53 17.68 -16.70
CA ARG A 274 6.54 16.23 -16.95
C ARG A 274 7.82 15.79 -17.67
N ASN A 275 8.28 16.54 -18.66
CA ASN A 275 9.47 16.20 -19.43
C ASN A 275 10.73 16.40 -18.58
N TYR A 276 10.81 17.47 -17.79
CA TYR A 276 11.94 17.72 -16.89
C TYR A 276 12.09 16.63 -15.83
N THR A 277 10.97 16.23 -15.21
CA THR A 277 10.95 15.23 -14.12
C THR A 277 10.81 13.78 -14.60
N ALA A 278 10.86 13.52 -15.91
CA ALA A 278 10.58 12.20 -16.50
C ALA A 278 11.48 11.09 -15.96
N THR A 279 12.72 11.40 -15.58
CA THR A 279 13.71 10.44 -15.08
C THR A 279 13.80 10.38 -13.56
N HIS A 280 12.98 11.15 -12.83
CA HIS A 280 13.13 11.34 -11.38
C HIS A 280 12.55 10.20 -10.52
N GLN A 281 11.91 9.19 -11.13
CA GLN A 281 11.35 8.01 -10.46
C GLN A 281 10.42 8.35 -9.29
N ASN A 282 9.18 8.75 -9.62
CA ASN A 282 8.22 9.26 -8.66
C ASN A 282 6.82 8.69 -8.93
N ALA A 283 6.30 7.89 -7.99
CA ALA A 283 5.03 7.19 -8.15
C ALA A 283 3.83 8.15 -8.25
N PHE A 284 3.83 9.25 -7.47
CA PHE A 284 2.78 10.26 -7.54
C PHE A 284 2.76 10.96 -8.90
N PHE A 285 3.93 11.35 -9.42
CA PHE A 285 4.04 12.00 -10.73
C PHE A 285 3.60 11.08 -11.87
N ASN A 286 3.91 9.78 -11.77
CA ASN A 286 3.41 8.77 -12.71
C ASN A 286 1.89 8.65 -12.66
N MET A 287 1.28 8.74 -11.48
CA MET A 287 -0.18 8.65 -11.34
C MET A 287 -0.91 9.91 -11.84
N VAL A 288 -0.31 11.08 -11.70
CA VAL A 288 -0.83 12.28 -12.38
C VAL A 288 -0.71 12.13 -13.90
N ASP A 289 0.39 11.61 -14.43
CA ASP A 289 0.52 11.34 -15.87
C ASP A 289 -0.51 10.33 -16.37
N ARG A 290 -0.73 9.26 -15.60
CA ARG A 290 -1.78 8.27 -15.88
C ARG A 290 -3.16 8.91 -15.98
N ALA A 291 -3.46 9.87 -15.11
CA ALA A 291 -4.72 10.58 -15.08
C ALA A 291 -4.91 11.53 -16.28
N LEU A 292 -3.84 12.23 -16.69
CA LEU A 292 -3.92 13.28 -17.71
C LEU A 292 -3.69 12.77 -19.14
N ASN A 293 -2.79 11.80 -19.32
CA ASN A 293 -2.38 11.28 -20.63
C ASN A 293 -2.81 9.83 -20.89
N GLY A 294 -3.41 9.15 -19.91
CA GLY A 294 -3.84 7.77 -20.06
C GLY A 294 -2.71 6.75 -19.87
N ALA A 295 -2.86 5.56 -20.46
CA ALA A 295 -2.03 4.40 -20.14
C ALA A 295 -0.60 4.55 -20.66
N ASN A 296 0.38 4.17 -19.85
CA ASN A 296 1.77 4.10 -20.28
C ASN A 296 2.44 2.90 -19.61
N ALA A 297 2.65 1.82 -20.38
CA ALA A 297 3.14 0.55 -19.85
C ALA A 297 4.45 0.67 -19.05
N THR A 298 5.36 1.57 -19.47
CA THR A 298 6.64 1.80 -18.78
C THR A 298 6.42 2.48 -17.43
N ARG A 299 5.66 3.58 -17.38
CA ARG A 299 5.38 4.29 -16.11
C ARG A 299 4.46 3.49 -15.18
N ASP A 300 3.54 2.71 -15.74
CA ASP A 300 2.66 1.82 -14.99
C ASP A 300 3.45 0.67 -14.34
N ALA A 301 4.47 0.13 -15.02
CA ALA A 301 5.40 -0.84 -14.44
C ALA A 301 6.34 -0.21 -13.40
N GLU A 302 6.85 1.00 -13.68
CA GLU A 302 7.68 1.75 -12.74
C GLU A 302 6.92 2.07 -11.46
N THR A 303 5.66 2.51 -11.56
CA THR A 303 4.81 2.83 -10.40
C THR A 303 4.67 1.64 -9.46
N ARG A 304 4.36 0.45 -9.99
CA ARG A 304 4.27 -0.78 -9.20
C ARG A 304 5.58 -1.06 -8.47
N THR A 305 6.69 -0.96 -9.19
CA THR A 305 8.04 -1.17 -8.64
C THR A 305 8.37 -0.16 -7.53
N LEU A 306 8.05 1.12 -7.72
CA LEU A 306 8.33 2.18 -6.74
C LEU A 306 7.50 2.00 -5.46
N LEU A 307 6.24 1.58 -5.58
CA LEU A 307 5.39 1.28 -4.42
C LEU A 307 5.90 0.04 -3.67
N ASP A 308 6.34 -1.01 -4.36
CA ASP A 308 6.97 -2.19 -3.74
C ASP A 308 8.25 -1.82 -2.99
N GLN A 309 9.07 -0.96 -3.59
CA GLN A 309 10.30 -0.46 -2.97
C GLN A 309 10.01 0.45 -1.77
N TRP A 310 8.92 1.21 -1.79
CA TRP A 310 8.57 2.10 -0.69
C TRP A 310 8.33 1.31 0.61
N LEU A 311 7.71 0.13 0.52
CA LEU A 311 7.45 -0.74 1.67
C LEU A 311 8.71 -1.31 2.34
N GLN A 312 9.88 -1.21 1.70
CA GLN A 312 11.16 -1.65 2.26
C GLN A 312 11.80 -0.58 3.15
N ARG A 313 11.23 0.63 3.20
CA ARG A 313 11.75 1.75 3.96
C ARG A 313 11.43 1.62 5.44
N GLN A 314 12.28 2.22 6.27
CA GLN A 314 11.99 2.40 7.68
C GLN A 314 10.92 3.49 7.86
N ARG A 315 10.03 3.29 8.84
CA ARG A 315 8.99 4.28 9.17
C ARG A 315 9.55 5.52 9.87
N ARG A 316 10.66 5.32 10.59
CA ARG A 316 11.38 6.35 11.35
C ARG A 316 12.32 7.14 10.46
N ASP A 317 12.52 8.40 10.81
CA ASP A 317 13.43 9.32 10.16
C ASP A 317 14.91 9.05 10.46
N PHE A 318 15.39 7.81 10.45
CA PHE A 318 16.81 7.55 10.70
C PHE A 318 17.71 8.28 9.70
N THR A 319 18.85 8.78 10.18
CA THR A 319 19.88 9.38 9.33
C THR A 319 20.38 8.37 8.31
N VAL A 320 20.42 8.78 7.05
CA VAL A 320 20.90 7.99 5.92
C VAL A 320 22.02 8.75 5.21
N ASP A 321 23.09 8.03 4.86
CA ASP A 321 24.14 8.46 3.93
C ASP A 321 24.37 7.35 2.90
N VAL A 322 24.08 7.64 1.63
CA VAL A 322 24.22 6.69 0.52
C VAL A 322 25.46 6.94 -0.34
N SER A 323 26.35 7.86 0.05
CA SER A 323 27.51 8.27 -0.76
C SER A 323 28.46 7.11 -1.10
N SER A 324 28.46 6.04 -0.28
CA SER A 324 29.25 4.82 -0.54
C SER A 324 28.47 3.71 -1.26
N LYS A 325 27.18 3.91 -1.52
CA LYS A 325 26.25 2.91 -2.08
C LYS A 325 25.81 3.24 -3.51
N VAL A 326 25.97 4.48 -3.94
CA VAL A 326 25.61 4.96 -5.28
C VAL A 326 26.79 5.69 -5.92
N ALA A 327 26.78 5.80 -7.25
CA ALA A 327 27.74 6.67 -7.94
C ALA A 327 27.45 8.14 -7.61
N VAL A 328 28.49 8.91 -7.27
CA VAL A 328 28.41 10.32 -6.88
C VAL A 328 28.93 11.21 -8.00
N CYS A 329 28.12 12.19 -8.40
CA CYS A 329 28.40 13.18 -9.43
C CYS A 329 28.29 14.59 -8.81
N GLY A 330 29.43 15.16 -8.40
CA GLY A 330 29.45 16.41 -7.64
C GLY A 330 28.92 16.21 -6.22
N SER A 331 27.91 16.98 -5.82
CA SER A 331 27.27 16.88 -4.50
C SER A 331 26.09 15.89 -4.44
N ASN A 332 25.72 15.30 -5.58
CA ASN A 332 24.51 14.49 -5.73
C ASN A 332 24.83 13.09 -6.27
N ALA A 333 23.86 12.18 -6.21
CA ALA A 333 23.94 10.91 -6.92
C ALA A 333 23.87 11.13 -8.44
N CYS A 334 24.59 10.32 -9.21
CA CYS A 334 24.57 10.40 -10.69
C CYS A 334 23.23 9.97 -11.29
N LEU A 335 22.48 9.12 -10.58
CA LEU A 335 21.15 8.62 -10.93
C LEU A 335 20.25 8.75 -9.70
N PRO A 336 18.91 8.74 -9.85
CA PRO A 336 18.01 8.70 -8.71
C PRO A 336 18.41 7.59 -7.72
N VAL A 337 18.52 7.95 -6.45
CA VAL A 337 18.78 7.01 -5.38
C VAL A 337 17.61 6.01 -5.32
N PRO A 338 17.87 4.69 -5.24
CA PRO A 338 16.80 3.71 -5.09
C PRO A 338 15.89 4.04 -3.91
N VAL A 339 14.57 3.92 -4.10
CA VAL A 339 13.56 4.29 -3.10
C VAL A 339 13.81 3.74 -1.69
N PRO A 340 14.27 2.47 -1.49
CA PRO A 340 14.55 1.94 -0.15
C PRO A 340 15.72 2.64 0.55
N LEU A 341 16.59 3.31 -0.21
CA LEU A 341 17.79 3.98 0.26
C LEU A 341 17.65 5.51 0.31
N ARG A 342 16.58 6.08 -0.25
CA ARG A 342 16.38 7.54 -0.25
C ARG A 342 16.27 8.06 1.19
N PRO A 343 16.86 9.23 1.51
CA PRO A 343 16.66 9.88 2.79
C PRO A 343 15.17 9.98 3.19
N PRO A 344 14.84 9.88 4.49
CA PRO A 344 13.47 10.02 4.95
C PRO A 344 13.01 11.48 4.91
N ALA A 345 11.70 11.67 4.69
CA ALA A 345 11.01 12.95 4.69
C ALA A 345 9.51 12.74 4.98
N THR A 346 8.78 13.83 5.15
CA THR A 346 7.32 13.84 5.40
C THR A 346 6.55 13.12 4.30
N PHE A 347 6.95 13.40 3.07
CA PHE A 347 6.41 12.80 1.87
C PHE A 347 7.59 12.46 0.96
N LEU A 348 7.92 11.18 0.79
CA LEU A 348 9.15 10.79 0.09
C LEU A 348 9.33 11.46 -1.28
N TRP A 349 8.23 11.60 -2.01
CA TRP A 349 8.23 12.14 -3.36
C TRP A 349 8.47 13.67 -3.41
N GLU A 350 8.63 14.34 -2.27
CA GLU A 350 9.03 15.76 -2.16
C GLU A 350 10.55 15.98 -2.12
N VAL A 351 11.30 14.90 -1.88
CA VAL A 351 12.76 14.96 -1.72
C VAL A 351 13.43 14.90 -3.08
N ASP A 352 14.52 15.65 -3.22
CA ASP A 352 15.44 15.50 -4.34
C ASP A 352 15.85 14.01 -4.47
N PRO A 353 15.47 13.32 -5.56
CA PRO A 353 15.75 11.90 -5.71
C PRO A 353 17.26 11.63 -5.85
N PHE A 354 18.09 12.64 -6.07
CA PHE A 354 19.54 12.55 -6.16
C PHE A 354 20.25 12.86 -4.83
N GLN A 355 19.51 13.19 -3.77
CA GLN A 355 20.06 13.55 -2.47
C GLN A 355 20.81 12.38 -1.82
N LEU A 356 22.07 12.60 -1.44
CA LEU A 356 22.94 11.56 -0.87
C LEU A 356 22.75 11.35 0.62
N LYS A 357 22.33 12.36 1.37
CA LYS A 357 22.30 12.35 2.84
C LYS A 357 21.08 13.06 3.39
N GLY A 358 20.50 12.57 4.47
CA GLY A 358 19.39 13.25 5.15
C GLY A 358 18.79 12.40 6.27
N GLY A 359 17.61 12.81 6.75
CA GLY A 359 16.97 12.23 7.93
C GLY A 359 17.41 12.89 9.24
N GLY A 360 17.00 12.28 10.34
CA GLY A 360 17.14 12.76 11.70
C GLY A 360 17.54 11.63 12.67
N SER A 361 17.08 11.74 13.91
CA SER A 361 17.49 10.86 15.01
C SER A 361 16.72 9.54 15.07
N GLY A 362 15.75 9.31 14.17
CA GLY A 362 14.93 8.10 14.15
C GLY A 362 13.77 8.13 15.14
N ILE A 363 13.37 9.32 15.61
CA ILE A 363 12.29 9.50 16.59
C ILE A 363 10.99 10.03 15.97
N ILE A 364 11.03 10.54 14.74
CA ILE A 364 9.85 11.01 14.01
C ILE A 364 9.35 9.87 13.13
N GLU A 365 8.06 9.54 13.21
CA GLU A 365 7.40 8.66 12.25
C GLU A 365 6.77 9.50 11.14
N ASN A 366 6.95 9.09 9.88
CA ASN A 366 6.27 9.75 8.75
C ASN A 366 4.92 9.06 8.47
N ALA A 367 3.90 9.83 8.10
CA ALA A 367 2.52 9.35 7.96
C ALA A 367 2.30 8.25 6.91
N GLY A 368 3.06 8.24 5.80
CA GLY A 368 2.87 7.29 4.70
C GLY A 368 1.82 7.73 3.66
N VAL A 369 1.43 9.01 3.65
CA VAL A 369 0.52 9.60 2.63
C VAL A 369 1.12 9.46 1.22
N ASP A 370 2.44 9.55 1.12
CA ASP A 370 3.24 9.29 -0.07
C ASP A 370 3.12 7.86 -0.61
N PHE A 371 2.74 6.89 0.21
CA PHE A 371 2.37 5.57 -0.28
C PHE A 371 0.90 5.51 -0.68
N ILE A 372 -0.01 5.85 0.24
CA ILE A 372 -1.45 5.58 0.04
C ILE A 372 -2.05 6.43 -1.08
N LEU A 373 -1.58 7.66 -1.31
CA LEU A 373 -2.09 8.51 -2.40
C LEU A 373 -1.82 7.88 -3.78
N PRO A 374 -0.55 7.68 -4.21
CA PRO A 374 -0.29 7.04 -5.50
C PRO A 374 -0.78 5.59 -5.56
N TYR A 375 -0.82 4.85 -4.44
CA TYR A 375 -1.41 3.50 -4.44
C TYR A 375 -2.89 3.51 -4.79
N TRP A 376 -3.71 4.34 -4.12
CA TRP A 376 -5.15 4.39 -4.41
C TRP A 376 -5.45 5.04 -5.77
N MET A 377 -4.62 5.99 -6.23
CA MET A 377 -4.67 6.45 -7.63
C MET A 377 -4.36 5.31 -8.61
N ALA A 378 -3.31 4.52 -8.36
CA ALA A 378 -2.93 3.39 -9.22
C ALA A 378 -4.03 2.34 -9.31
N ARG A 379 -4.76 2.11 -8.22
CA ARG A 379 -5.95 1.25 -8.20
C ARG A 379 -7.08 1.88 -9.02
N TYR A 380 -7.36 3.16 -8.79
CA TYR A 380 -8.42 3.91 -9.47
C TYR A 380 -8.23 3.96 -11.00
N TYR A 381 -7.01 4.18 -11.47
CA TYR A 381 -6.67 4.21 -12.88
C TYR A 381 -6.28 2.84 -13.46
N GLY A 382 -6.48 1.74 -12.72
CA GLY A 382 -6.26 0.38 -13.21
C GLY A 382 -4.80 0.01 -13.48
N VAL A 383 -3.84 0.71 -12.87
CA VAL A 383 -2.40 0.38 -12.89
C VAL A 383 -2.10 -0.79 -11.94
N ILE A 384 -2.73 -0.78 -10.76
CA ILE A 384 -2.75 -1.92 -9.85
C ILE A 384 -4.13 -2.55 -9.94
N ALA A 385 -4.20 -3.72 -10.57
CA ALA A 385 -5.41 -4.54 -10.58
C ALA A 385 -5.48 -5.40 -9.30
N GLY A 386 -6.54 -6.20 -9.19
CA GLY A 386 -6.49 -7.37 -8.31
C GLY A 386 -5.35 -8.32 -8.70
N SER A 387 -4.98 -9.24 -7.82
CA SER A 387 -3.90 -10.20 -8.06
C SER A 387 -4.36 -11.62 -7.78
N VAL A 388 -3.91 -12.59 -8.57
CA VAL A 388 -4.08 -14.02 -8.30
C VAL A 388 -2.73 -14.61 -7.93
N GLN A 389 -2.67 -15.30 -6.80
CA GLN A 389 -1.46 -15.93 -6.29
C GLN A 389 -1.80 -17.23 -5.54
N SER A 390 -0.79 -18.02 -5.17
CA SER A 390 -0.98 -19.18 -4.29
C SER A 390 -1.61 -18.76 -2.96
N SER A 391 -2.53 -19.57 -2.42
CA SER A 391 -3.06 -19.33 -1.07
C SER A 391 -2.02 -19.58 0.04
N ALA A 392 -0.93 -20.31 -0.26
CA ALA A 392 0.05 -20.72 0.75
C ALA A 392 1.16 -19.69 1.02
N ALA A 393 1.52 -18.89 0.00
CA ALA A 393 2.53 -17.84 0.06
C ALA A 393 2.28 -16.87 -1.10
N PRO A 394 2.83 -15.64 -1.08
CA PRO A 394 2.68 -14.73 -2.20
C PRO A 394 3.57 -15.10 -3.39
N SER A 395 3.19 -16.19 -4.05
CA SER A 395 3.77 -16.68 -5.29
C SER A 395 2.78 -16.41 -6.43
N ALA A 396 3.18 -15.60 -7.40
CA ALA A 396 2.32 -15.12 -8.48
C ALA A 396 1.87 -16.23 -9.46
N ALA A 397 2.56 -17.38 -9.47
CA ALA A 397 2.17 -18.53 -10.27
C ALA A 397 1.26 -19.46 -9.45
N VAL A 398 0.17 -19.90 -10.06
CA VAL A 398 -0.71 -20.94 -9.54
C VAL A 398 -0.65 -22.15 -10.48
N ALA A 399 -1.10 -23.32 -10.04
CA ALA A 399 -1.17 -24.52 -10.88
C ALA A 399 -2.60 -25.05 -10.97
N ALA A 400 -2.92 -25.78 -12.04
CA ALA A 400 -4.17 -26.52 -12.12
C ALA A 400 -4.32 -27.45 -10.89
N GLY A 401 -5.49 -27.47 -10.27
CA GLY A 401 -5.75 -28.23 -9.04
C GLY A 401 -5.10 -27.67 -7.77
N SER A 402 -4.50 -26.47 -7.81
CA SER A 402 -3.92 -25.81 -6.62
C SER A 402 -4.90 -24.85 -5.94
N LEU A 403 -4.63 -24.51 -4.68
CA LEU A 403 -5.31 -23.46 -3.94
C LEU A 403 -4.70 -22.11 -4.29
N ALA A 404 -5.57 -21.20 -4.69
CA ALA A 404 -5.23 -19.85 -5.09
C ALA A 404 -6.11 -18.82 -4.38
N SER A 405 -5.56 -17.62 -4.24
CA SER A 405 -6.24 -16.45 -3.67
C SER A 405 -6.25 -15.34 -4.71
N LEU A 406 -7.45 -14.85 -5.02
CA LEU A 406 -7.68 -13.64 -5.79
C LEU A 406 -7.92 -12.49 -4.81
N TYR A 407 -7.06 -11.48 -4.86
CA TYR A 407 -7.21 -10.24 -4.11
C TYR A 407 -7.76 -9.16 -5.02
N GLY A 408 -8.62 -8.29 -4.48
CA GLY A 408 -9.28 -7.23 -5.23
C GLY A 408 -10.18 -6.41 -4.32
N GLN A 409 -11.04 -5.56 -4.86
CA GLN A 409 -12.10 -4.88 -4.09
C GLN A 409 -13.47 -5.25 -4.60
N ASN A 410 -14.47 -5.07 -3.75
CA ASN A 410 -15.88 -5.28 -4.08
C ASN A 410 -16.15 -6.66 -4.70
N LEU A 411 -15.32 -7.65 -4.34
CA LEU A 411 -15.39 -8.99 -4.92
C LEU A 411 -16.69 -9.69 -4.53
N ALA A 412 -17.12 -9.52 -3.28
CA ALA A 412 -18.38 -10.01 -2.73
C ALA A 412 -19.04 -8.95 -1.84
N SER A 413 -20.35 -9.05 -1.59
CA SER A 413 -21.09 -8.12 -0.71
C SER A 413 -20.83 -8.35 0.78
N GLY A 414 -20.36 -9.54 1.15
CA GLY A 414 -20.03 -9.91 2.52
C GLY A 414 -19.09 -11.12 2.57
N THR A 415 -18.77 -11.57 3.78
CA THR A 415 -17.89 -12.71 3.99
C THR A 415 -18.69 -14.01 4.02
N ALA A 416 -18.24 -15.03 3.29
CA ALA A 416 -18.80 -16.38 3.37
C ALA A 416 -17.71 -17.46 3.29
N GLN A 417 -17.98 -18.59 3.92
CA GLN A 417 -17.07 -19.71 4.07
C GLN A 417 -17.74 -20.99 3.58
N ALA A 418 -17.03 -21.80 2.78
CA ALA A 418 -17.52 -23.11 2.38
C ALA A 418 -17.64 -24.03 3.61
N ALA A 419 -18.79 -24.68 3.76
CA ALA A 419 -19.11 -25.51 4.93
C ALA A 419 -18.69 -26.98 4.79
N SER A 420 -18.48 -27.47 3.57
CA SER A 420 -18.16 -28.87 3.29
C SER A 420 -17.40 -29.03 1.95
N GLN A 421 -16.89 -30.25 1.73
CA GLN A 421 -16.38 -30.73 0.44
C GLN A 421 -17.47 -31.58 -0.25
N PRO A 422 -17.60 -31.56 -1.59
CA PRO A 422 -16.83 -30.76 -2.54
C PRO A 422 -17.11 -29.25 -2.42
N LEU A 423 -16.11 -28.42 -2.70
CA LEU A 423 -16.24 -26.96 -2.64
C LEU A 423 -17.33 -26.47 -3.64
N PRO A 424 -18.19 -25.53 -3.23
CA PRO A 424 -19.25 -25.01 -4.09
C PRO A 424 -18.69 -24.08 -5.17
N GLN A 425 -19.29 -24.07 -6.36
CA GLN A 425 -18.93 -23.12 -7.45
C GLN A 425 -19.58 -21.74 -7.28
N SER A 426 -20.45 -21.59 -6.28
CA SER A 426 -21.00 -20.31 -5.85
C SER A 426 -20.98 -20.21 -4.32
N LEU A 427 -20.50 -19.08 -3.81
CA LEU A 427 -20.36 -18.82 -2.38
C LEU A 427 -20.53 -17.33 -2.11
N GLY A 428 -21.30 -16.97 -1.07
CA GLY A 428 -21.53 -15.56 -0.73
C GLY A 428 -22.17 -14.73 -1.85
N GLY A 429 -22.96 -15.37 -2.74
CA GLY A 429 -23.62 -14.72 -3.88
C GLY A 429 -22.74 -14.51 -5.12
N ILE A 430 -21.47 -14.95 -5.07
CA ILE A 430 -20.54 -14.78 -6.19
C ILE A 430 -20.25 -16.09 -6.93
N THR A 431 -19.73 -15.97 -8.14
CA THR A 431 -19.06 -17.03 -8.90
C THR A 431 -17.70 -16.53 -9.38
N LEU A 432 -16.74 -17.44 -9.56
CA LEU A 432 -15.44 -17.13 -10.17
C LEU A 432 -15.25 -17.97 -11.43
N THR A 433 -15.18 -17.34 -12.58
CA THR A 433 -14.92 -17.98 -13.87
C THR A 433 -13.46 -17.82 -14.27
N VAL A 434 -12.79 -18.93 -14.56
CA VAL A 434 -11.42 -18.97 -15.09
C VAL A 434 -11.51 -19.18 -16.60
N THR A 435 -10.96 -18.24 -17.37
CA THR A 435 -10.70 -18.38 -18.81
C THR A 435 -9.22 -18.67 -19.00
N ASP A 436 -8.88 -19.85 -19.51
CA ASP A 436 -7.49 -20.28 -19.66
C ASP A 436 -6.81 -19.77 -20.94
N ALA A 437 -5.53 -20.10 -21.12
CA ALA A 437 -4.74 -19.67 -22.27
C ALA A 437 -5.23 -20.24 -23.62
N SER A 438 -6.06 -21.29 -23.61
CA SER A 438 -6.72 -21.84 -24.81
C SER A 438 -8.07 -21.18 -25.10
N GLY A 439 -8.56 -20.33 -24.19
CA GLY A 439 -9.87 -19.70 -24.26
C GLY A 439 -10.99 -20.50 -23.60
N ALA A 440 -10.70 -21.64 -22.97
CA ALA A 440 -11.70 -22.45 -22.30
C ALA A 440 -12.14 -21.80 -20.98
N GLN A 441 -13.46 -21.79 -20.71
CA GLN A 441 -14.06 -21.16 -19.53
C GLN A 441 -14.62 -22.16 -18.54
N GLN A 442 -14.32 -21.98 -17.26
CA GLN A 442 -14.76 -22.90 -16.20
C GLN A 442 -14.98 -22.17 -14.87
N ASN A 443 -15.99 -22.59 -14.10
CA ASN A 443 -16.22 -22.04 -12.77
C ASN A 443 -15.31 -22.72 -11.73
N ALA A 444 -14.55 -21.91 -11.01
CA ALA A 444 -13.69 -22.35 -9.93
C ALA A 444 -14.51 -22.69 -8.67
N PRO A 445 -14.24 -23.83 -8.00
CA PRO A 445 -14.76 -24.10 -6.68
C PRO A 445 -14.22 -23.11 -5.65
N LEU A 446 -15.09 -22.58 -4.78
CA LEU A 446 -14.81 -21.50 -3.85
C LEU A 446 -14.69 -22.02 -2.42
N LEU A 447 -13.61 -21.61 -1.73
CA LEU A 447 -13.34 -21.95 -0.34
C LEU A 447 -13.78 -20.84 0.61
N TYR A 448 -13.46 -19.59 0.28
CA TYR A 448 -13.73 -18.41 1.10
C TYR A 448 -13.93 -17.20 0.20
N VAL A 449 -14.83 -16.30 0.59
CA VAL A 449 -15.07 -15.03 -0.12
C VAL A 449 -15.23 -13.91 0.89
N SER A 450 -14.74 -12.73 0.53
CA SER A 450 -14.94 -11.45 1.23
C SER A 450 -14.93 -10.30 0.23
N GLN A 451 -15.11 -9.06 0.70
CA GLN A 451 -14.96 -7.88 -0.16
C GLN A 451 -13.56 -7.75 -0.77
N GLY A 452 -12.53 -8.26 -0.08
CA GLY A 452 -11.12 -8.06 -0.44
C GLY A 452 -10.42 -9.30 -1.03
N GLN A 453 -11.01 -10.48 -0.88
CA GLN A 453 -10.35 -11.74 -1.19
C GLN A 453 -11.33 -12.85 -1.59
N VAL A 454 -10.94 -13.69 -2.55
CA VAL A 454 -11.58 -14.96 -2.87
C VAL A 454 -10.51 -16.06 -2.83
N ASN A 455 -10.66 -17.05 -1.95
CA ASN A 455 -9.85 -18.26 -1.97
C ASN A 455 -10.61 -19.34 -2.74
N PHE A 456 -9.95 -19.97 -3.70
CA PHE A 456 -10.57 -20.90 -4.64
C PHE A 456 -9.61 -22.02 -5.03
N LEU A 457 -10.19 -23.09 -5.55
CA LEU A 457 -9.46 -24.17 -6.21
C LEU A 457 -9.35 -23.84 -7.70
N VAL A 458 -8.13 -23.76 -8.23
CA VAL A 458 -7.93 -23.67 -9.68
C VAL A 458 -8.43 -24.98 -10.31
N PRO A 459 -9.35 -24.98 -11.30
CA PRO A 459 -9.83 -26.21 -11.91
C PRO A 459 -8.71 -27.07 -12.50
N ASP A 460 -8.87 -28.40 -12.49
CA ASP A 460 -7.81 -29.37 -12.82
C ASP A 460 -7.38 -29.35 -14.30
N ASN A 461 -8.23 -28.84 -15.19
CA ASN A 461 -8.09 -28.83 -16.65
C ASN A 461 -7.85 -27.42 -17.20
N VAL A 462 -7.36 -26.48 -16.38
CA VAL A 462 -6.94 -25.15 -16.84
C VAL A 462 -5.60 -25.28 -17.56
N ALA A 463 -5.54 -24.88 -18.83
CA ALA A 463 -4.31 -24.87 -19.60
C ALA A 463 -3.25 -23.93 -19.00
N ALA A 464 -1.99 -24.34 -19.04
CA ALA A 464 -0.87 -23.51 -18.62
C ALA A 464 -0.72 -22.28 -19.53
N GLY A 465 -0.38 -21.14 -18.94
CA GLY A 465 -0.28 -19.84 -19.59
C GLY A 465 -0.98 -18.74 -18.82
N THR A 466 -1.15 -17.58 -19.44
CA THR A 466 -1.93 -16.47 -18.85
C THR A 466 -3.41 -16.85 -18.85
N ALA A 467 -4.06 -16.73 -17.69
CA ALA A 467 -5.49 -16.95 -17.51
C ALA A 467 -6.17 -15.71 -16.94
N THR A 468 -7.45 -15.53 -17.26
CA THR A 468 -8.32 -14.49 -16.72
C THR A 468 -9.25 -15.08 -15.68
N PHE A 469 -9.32 -14.44 -14.52
CA PHE A 469 -10.11 -14.82 -13.36
C PHE A 469 -11.19 -13.75 -13.14
N ALA A 470 -12.43 -14.07 -13.50
CA ALA A 470 -13.56 -13.15 -13.51
C ALA A 470 -14.54 -13.47 -12.38
N VAL A 471 -14.69 -12.55 -11.44
CA VAL A 471 -15.69 -12.62 -10.36
C VAL A 471 -16.98 -11.95 -10.84
N ALA A 472 -18.10 -12.67 -10.71
CA ALA A 472 -19.45 -12.18 -10.96
C ALA A 472 -20.32 -12.31 -9.70
N GLY A 473 -21.41 -11.52 -9.62
CA GLY A 473 -22.33 -11.51 -8.47
C GLY A 473 -21.94 -10.56 -7.32
N GLY A 474 -20.77 -9.90 -7.42
CA GLY A 474 -20.39 -8.77 -6.55
C GLY A 474 -21.06 -7.44 -6.97
N ALA A 475 -20.63 -6.33 -6.37
CA ALA A 475 -21.17 -5.00 -6.70
C ALA A 475 -20.88 -4.58 -8.16
N ALA A 476 -19.77 -5.07 -8.73
CA ALA A 476 -19.41 -4.97 -10.14
C ALA A 476 -18.62 -6.21 -10.58
N PRO A 477 -18.65 -6.61 -11.86
CA PRO A 477 -17.77 -7.66 -12.37
C PRO A 477 -16.30 -7.25 -12.21
N VAL A 478 -15.48 -8.13 -11.62
CA VAL A 478 -14.05 -7.91 -11.44
C VAL A 478 -13.29 -8.95 -12.25
N SER A 479 -12.33 -8.53 -13.07
CA SER A 479 -11.46 -9.44 -13.83
C SER A 479 -10.00 -9.20 -13.48
N VAL A 480 -9.28 -10.28 -13.16
CA VAL A 480 -7.87 -10.28 -12.81
C VAL A 480 -7.14 -11.28 -13.69
N THR A 481 -5.96 -10.94 -14.20
CA THR A 481 -5.12 -11.90 -14.92
C THR A 481 -4.11 -12.56 -13.97
N GLY A 482 -3.83 -13.85 -14.17
CA GLY A 482 -2.82 -14.60 -13.43
C GLY A 482 -2.07 -15.59 -14.32
N THR A 483 -0.98 -16.15 -13.82
CA THR A 483 -0.20 -17.17 -14.54
C THR A 483 -0.51 -18.56 -13.99
N VAL A 484 -0.93 -19.46 -14.86
CA VAL A 484 -1.16 -20.88 -14.55
C VAL A 484 0.01 -21.70 -15.09
N GLN A 485 0.57 -22.58 -14.28
CA GLN A 485 1.66 -23.49 -14.64
C GLN A 485 1.27 -24.94 -14.40
N ALA A 486 2.05 -25.87 -14.95
CA ALA A 486 1.87 -27.30 -14.68
C ALA A 486 2.08 -27.63 -13.18
N VAL A 487 3.15 -27.08 -12.60
CA VAL A 487 3.41 -27.10 -11.15
C VAL A 487 3.84 -25.72 -10.68
N ALA A 488 3.43 -25.35 -9.47
CA ALA A 488 3.74 -24.10 -8.79
C ALA A 488 3.89 -24.38 -7.28
N PRO A 489 4.91 -25.16 -6.88
CA PRO A 489 5.00 -25.68 -5.53
C PRO A 489 5.10 -24.54 -4.52
N THR A 490 4.19 -24.51 -3.55
CA THR A 490 4.16 -23.49 -2.50
C THR A 490 3.80 -24.14 -1.17
N LEU A 491 4.60 -23.91 -0.13
CA LEU A 491 4.44 -24.47 1.21
C LEU A 491 3.63 -23.54 2.13
N PHE A 492 2.72 -24.11 2.90
CA PHE A 492 2.01 -23.39 3.96
C PHE A 492 2.92 -23.22 5.18
N SER A 493 2.86 -22.05 5.82
CA SER A 493 3.43 -21.80 7.15
C SER A 493 2.31 -21.66 8.18
N MET A 494 2.59 -21.95 9.45
CA MET A 494 1.59 -21.81 10.52
C MET A 494 1.16 -20.36 10.77
N SER A 495 1.96 -19.38 10.32
CA SER A 495 1.60 -17.95 10.34
C SER A 495 0.63 -17.54 9.22
N GLY A 496 0.42 -18.39 8.20
CA GLY A 496 -0.36 -18.02 7.00
C GLY A 496 0.37 -17.07 6.03
N THR A 497 1.60 -16.66 6.31
CA THR A 497 2.36 -15.71 5.47
C THR A 497 3.21 -16.39 4.39
N GLY A 498 3.34 -17.71 4.43
CA GLY A 498 4.30 -18.46 3.61
C GLY A 498 5.75 -18.34 4.09
N SER A 499 5.96 -17.91 5.34
CA SER A 499 7.26 -17.79 6.02
C SER A 499 7.12 -18.16 7.49
N GLY A 500 8.23 -18.46 8.19
CA GLY A 500 8.20 -18.94 9.58
C GLY A 500 7.97 -20.45 9.65
N VAL A 501 7.47 -20.97 10.78
CA VAL A 501 7.39 -22.42 10.99
C VAL A 501 6.43 -23.10 10.00
N ALA A 502 6.87 -24.23 9.44
CA ALA A 502 6.12 -25.00 8.45
C ALA A 502 4.79 -25.51 9.01
N ALA A 503 3.73 -25.45 8.20
CA ALA A 503 2.55 -26.27 8.42
C ALA A 503 2.90 -27.71 8.05
N ALA A 504 3.19 -28.53 9.05
CA ALA A 504 3.65 -29.89 8.87
C ALA A 504 3.22 -30.81 10.02
N LEU A 505 3.20 -32.11 9.76
CA LEU A 505 3.13 -33.15 10.79
C LEU A 505 4.39 -34.00 10.74
N ALA A 506 4.77 -34.60 11.86
CA ALA A 506 5.88 -35.53 11.91
C ALA A 506 5.53 -36.78 12.73
N VAL A 507 6.13 -37.90 12.36
CA VAL A 507 6.05 -39.17 13.09
C VAL A 507 7.45 -39.74 13.27
N ALA A 508 7.73 -40.22 14.48
CA ALA A 508 8.88 -41.07 14.75
C ALA A 508 8.45 -42.53 14.58
N VAL A 509 9.26 -43.32 13.88
CA VAL A 509 9.00 -44.73 13.58
C VAL A 509 10.06 -45.57 14.26
N GLN A 510 9.71 -46.64 14.95
CA GLN A 510 10.72 -47.53 15.54
C GLN A 510 11.40 -48.37 14.46
N ALA A 511 12.73 -48.30 14.37
CA ALA A 511 13.50 -49.03 13.37
C ALA A 511 13.28 -50.56 13.46
N ALA A 512 13.15 -51.10 14.68
CA ALA A 512 12.91 -52.51 14.93
C ALA A 512 11.47 -52.98 14.60
N ASN A 513 10.51 -52.06 14.55
CA ASN A 513 9.12 -52.36 14.20
C ASN A 513 8.44 -51.12 13.59
N PRO A 514 8.42 -50.99 12.25
CA PRO A 514 7.85 -49.83 11.57
C PRO A 514 6.34 -49.60 11.78
N GLN A 515 5.63 -50.56 12.37
CA GLN A 515 4.22 -50.40 12.76
C GLN A 515 4.05 -49.55 14.03
N LEU A 516 5.10 -49.41 14.83
CA LEU A 516 5.10 -48.57 16.03
C LEU A 516 5.53 -47.15 15.66
N GLN A 517 4.55 -46.25 15.64
CA GLN A 517 4.73 -44.84 15.29
C GLN A 517 4.22 -43.95 16.42
N SER A 518 4.95 -42.86 16.70
CA SER A 518 4.54 -41.85 17.66
C SER A 518 4.57 -40.45 17.02
N PRO A 519 3.57 -39.59 17.30
CA PRO A 519 3.56 -38.24 16.77
C PRO A 519 4.73 -37.42 17.32
N VAL A 520 5.32 -36.59 16.48
CA VAL A 520 6.37 -35.64 16.85
C VAL A 520 5.84 -34.22 16.59
N PRO A 521 5.82 -33.33 17.60
CA PRO A 521 5.42 -31.94 17.41
C PRO A 521 6.46 -31.22 16.54
N VAL A 522 6.00 -30.55 15.48
CA VAL A 522 6.86 -29.73 14.59
C VAL A 522 6.77 -28.24 14.97
N PHE A 523 5.64 -27.83 15.53
CA PHE A 523 5.37 -26.46 15.93
C PHE A 523 4.54 -26.42 17.22
N GLN A 524 4.54 -25.27 17.87
CA GLN A 524 3.66 -24.92 18.97
C GLN A 524 3.12 -23.52 18.73
N CYS A 525 1.82 -23.33 18.96
CA CYS A 525 1.17 -22.03 18.79
C CYS A 525 0.56 -21.56 20.11
N ASP A 526 0.65 -20.26 20.36
CA ASP A 526 -0.02 -19.55 21.45
C ASP A 526 -0.69 -18.27 20.91
N ALA A 527 -1.06 -17.35 21.82
CA ALA A 527 -1.70 -16.08 21.44
C ALA A 527 -0.77 -15.14 20.65
N ASN A 528 0.56 -15.33 20.74
CA ASN A 528 1.58 -14.47 20.12
C ASN A 528 2.06 -15.01 18.77
N GLY A 529 1.67 -16.24 18.41
CA GLY A 529 2.00 -16.85 17.12
C GLY A 529 2.43 -18.31 17.25
N CYS A 530 3.07 -18.81 16.19
CA CYS A 530 3.55 -20.19 16.14
C CYS A 530 5.07 -20.23 15.99
N VAL A 531 5.72 -21.07 16.78
CA VAL A 531 7.17 -21.29 16.78
C VAL A 531 7.49 -22.76 16.46
N ALA A 532 8.70 -23.02 15.98
CA ALA A 532 9.17 -24.38 15.74
C ALA A 532 9.47 -25.11 17.05
N VAL A 533 9.11 -26.40 17.11
CA VAL A 533 9.48 -27.29 18.22
C VAL A 533 10.68 -28.13 17.77
N PRO A 534 11.77 -28.20 18.55
CA PRO A 534 12.94 -28.99 18.18
C PRO A 534 12.64 -30.49 18.03
N ILE A 535 12.91 -31.02 16.85
CA ILE A 535 12.74 -32.43 16.50
C ILE A 535 14.00 -33.21 16.88
N ALA A 536 13.88 -34.19 17.77
CA ALA A 536 14.97 -35.10 18.09
C ALA A 536 15.11 -36.17 17.02
N LEU A 537 16.30 -36.30 16.42
CA LEU A 537 16.60 -37.40 15.49
C LEU A 537 17.33 -38.51 16.22
N GLY A 538 16.85 -39.76 16.14
CA GLY A 538 17.47 -40.95 16.74
C GLY A 538 17.84 -41.99 15.69
N VAL A 539 18.86 -42.83 15.96
CA VAL A 539 19.21 -43.95 15.08
C VAL A 539 18.12 -45.03 15.09
N ASP A 540 17.52 -45.27 16.26
CA ASP A 540 16.46 -46.26 16.47
C ASP A 540 15.05 -45.70 16.21
N GLN A 541 14.95 -44.38 16.03
CA GLN A 541 13.70 -43.65 15.81
C GLN A 541 13.84 -42.65 14.65
N PRO A 542 13.92 -43.13 13.39
CA PRO A 542 13.83 -42.26 12.22
C PRO A 542 12.53 -41.45 12.23
N VAL A 543 12.65 -40.16 11.88
CA VAL A 543 11.53 -39.21 11.82
C VAL A 543 11.17 -38.93 10.36
N TYR A 544 9.88 -39.03 10.06
CA TYR A 544 9.30 -38.65 8.78
C TYR A 544 8.43 -37.41 8.96
N VAL A 545 8.65 -36.40 8.12
CA VAL A 545 7.88 -35.16 8.13
C VAL A 545 7.01 -35.08 6.88
N SER A 546 5.74 -34.74 7.07
CA SER A 546 4.75 -34.45 6.05
C SER A 546 4.54 -32.95 5.98
N PHE A 547 5.15 -32.29 4.99
CA PHE A 547 4.97 -30.87 4.72
C PHE A 547 3.71 -30.63 3.90
N TYR A 548 2.91 -29.64 4.27
CA TYR A 548 1.71 -29.26 3.53
C TYR A 548 1.95 -28.07 2.61
N GLY A 549 1.41 -28.14 1.41
CA GLY A 549 1.55 -27.14 0.37
C GLY A 549 0.43 -27.18 -0.65
N THR A 550 0.65 -26.56 -1.80
CA THR A 550 -0.23 -26.63 -2.96
C THR A 550 0.55 -26.46 -4.26
N GLY A 551 -0.02 -26.86 -5.39
CA GLY A 551 0.61 -26.75 -6.71
C GLY A 551 1.71 -27.80 -6.98
N ILE A 552 1.68 -28.92 -6.25
CA ILE A 552 2.68 -30.00 -6.28
C ILE A 552 2.15 -31.25 -6.99
N ARG A 553 0.84 -31.52 -6.88
CA ARG A 553 0.21 -32.78 -7.34
C ARG A 553 0.49 -33.17 -8.79
N ASN A 554 0.64 -32.19 -9.69
CA ASN A 554 0.83 -32.39 -11.13
C ASN A 554 2.31 -32.56 -11.55
N ARG A 555 3.21 -32.85 -10.61
CA ARG A 555 4.61 -33.19 -10.89
C ARG A 555 4.72 -34.29 -11.95
N SER A 556 5.77 -34.23 -12.77
CA SER A 556 6.02 -35.22 -13.81
C SER A 556 6.43 -36.60 -13.26
N ALA A 557 7.16 -36.65 -12.15
CA ALA A 557 7.55 -37.88 -11.47
C ALA A 557 7.90 -37.62 -9.99
N LEU A 558 7.80 -38.63 -9.12
CA LEU A 558 8.24 -38.49 -7.71
C LEU A 558 9.75 -38.19 -7.61
N GLY A 559 10.57 -38.77 -8.49
CA GLY A 559 12.01 -38.52 -8.53
C GLY A 559 12.39 -37.07 -8.86
N ASN A 560 11.45 -36.26 -9.36
CA ASN A 560 11.64 -34.84 -9.63
C ASN A 560 11.21 -33.94 -8.47
N VAL A 561 10.94 -34.52 -7.29
CA VAL A 561 10.61 -33.80 -6.06
C VAL A 561 11.73 -33.96 -5.04
N THR A 562 12.37 -32.84 -4.71
CA THR A 562 13.44 -32.78 -3.72
C THR A 562 13.05 -31.82 -2.60
N VAL A 563 13.13 -32.27 -1.35
CA VAL A 563 13.03 -31.43 -0.16
C VAL A 563 14.44 -30.99 0.22
N THR A 564 14.68 -29.68 0.35
CA THR A 564 15.97 -29.13 0.77
C THR A 564 15.84 -28.61 2.19
N ILE A 565 16.63 -29.16 3.12
CA ILE A 565 16.64 -28.76 4.54
C ILE A 565 18.07 -28.45 4.93
N HIS A 566 18.35 -27.23 5.41
CA HIS A 566 19.72 -26.80 5.73
C HIS A 566 20.73 -27.01 4.57
N GLY A 567 20.27 -26.83 3.33
CA GLY A 567 21.08 -27.11 2.12
C GLY A 567 21.25 -28.59 1.77
N VAL A 568 20.76 -29.53 2.60
CA VAL A 568 20.77 -30.97 2.33
C VAL A 568 19.57 -31.33 1.46
N ALA A 569 19.85 -31.92 0.29
CA ALA A 569 18.83 -32.45 -0.61
C ALA A 569 18.34 -33.82 -0.15
N ILE A 570 17.03 -33.96 0.02
CA ILE A 570 16.35 -35.16 0.50
C ILE A 570 15.29 -35.56 -0.53
N ALA A 571 15.33 -36.82 -0.97
CA ALA A 571 14.31 -37.35 -1.87
C ALA A 571 12.96 -37.43 -1.17
N ALA A 572 11.90 -36.96 -1.84
CA ALA A 572 10.55 -37.12 -1.33
C ALA A 572 10.13 -38.60 -1.38
N THR A 573 9.58 -39.13 -0.29
CA THR A 573 9.00 -40.48 -0.24
C THR A 573 7.54 -40.49 -0.70
N TYR A 574 6.90 -39.32 -0.66
CA TYR A 574 5.58 -39.08 -1.23
C TYR A 574 5.50 -37.60 -1.62
N ALA A 575 4.76 -37.31 -2.70
CA ALA A 575 4.34 -35.97 -3.06
C ALA A 575 2.98 -36.10 -3.73
N GLY A 576 1.98 -35.30 -3.41
CA GLY A 576 0.65 -35.46 -4.01
C GLY A 576 -0.48 -34.90 -3.17
N PRO A 577 -1.75 -35.17 -3.55
CA PRO A 577 -2.91 -34.67 -2.83
C PRO A 577 -2.95 -35.14 -1.37
N ALA A 578 -3.13 -34.22 -0.44
CA ALA A 578 -3.36 -34.55 0.96
C ALA A 578 -4.80 -35.11 1.14
N PRO A 579 -5.00 -36.15 1.96
CA PRO A 579 -6.34 -36.70 2.18
C PRO A 579 -7.32 -35.68 2.79
N GLY A 580 -8.55 -35.65 2.29
CA GLY A 580 -9.67 -34.91 2.88
C GLY A 580 -9.79 -33.43 2.52
N PHE A 581 -8.85 -32.86 1.76
CA PHE A 581 -8.84 -31.44 1.42
C PHE A 581 -8.58 -31.19 -0.07
N ALA A 582 -9.53 -30.58 -0.77
CA ALA A 582 -9.34 -30.16 -2.15
C ALA A 582 -8.21 -29.12 -2.24
N GLY A 583 -7.33 -29.28 -3.22
CA GLY A 583 -6.20 -28.37 -3.48
C GLY A 583 -5.04 -28.40 -2.48
N LEU A 584 -5.19 -29.07 -1.33
CA LEU A 584 -4.08 -29.29 -0.40
C LEU A 584 -3.19 -30.44 -0.89
N ASP A 585 -1.89 -30.20 -0.91
CA ASP A 585 -0.86 -31.18 -1.24
C ASP A 585 0.00 -31.49 -0.01
N GLN A 586 0.61 -32.67 -0.03
CA GLN A 586 1.51 -33.18 1.00
C GLN A 586 2.79 -33.68 0.35
N VAL A 587 3.94 -33.41 0.98
CA VAL A 587 5.24 -33.99 0.63
C VAL A 587 5.88 -34.62 1.86
N ASN A 588 6.21 -35.90 1.76
CA ASN A 588 6.84 -36.65 2.84
C ASN A 588 8.34 -36.74 2.62
N ALA A 589 9.12 -36.53 3.67
CA ALA A 589 10.57 -36.70 3.68
C ALA A 589 11.03 -37.40 4.96
N ALA A 590 11.99 -38.32 4.83
CA ALA A 590 12.71 -38.90 5.96
C ALA A 590 13.84 -37.95 6.36
N LEU A 591 13.90 -37.52 7.62
CA LEU A 591 14.96 -36.63 8.08
C LEU A 591 16.26 -37.43 8.27
N PRO A 592 17.34 -37.13 7.52
CA PRO A 592 18.62 -37.79 7.71
C PRO A 592 19.28 -37.34 9.01
N LEU A 593 20.03 -38.25 9.65
CA LEU A 593 20.76 -37.97 10.90
C LEU A 593 21.78 -36.83 10.78
N SER A 594 22.22 -36.50 9.57
CA SER A 594 23.14 -35.37 9.30
C SER A 594 22.53 -34.01 9.64
N LEU A 595 21.21 -33.91 9.82
CA LEU A 595 20.53 -32.69 10.25
C LEU A 595 20.48 -32.52 11.77
N ARG A 596 20.95 -33.51 12.55
CA ARG A 596 20.93 -33.43 14.02
C ARG A 596 21.74 -32.21 14.48
N GLY A 597 21.17 -31.42 15.39
CA GLY A 597 21.80 -30.20 15.90
C GLY A 597 21.80 -29.00 14.94
N SER A 598 21.09 -29.05 13.81
CA SER A 598 21.01 -27.93 12.87
C SER A 598 20.24 -26.72 13.41
N GLY A 599 19.53 -26.84 14.54
CA GLY A 599 18.70 -25.79 15.11
C GLY A 599 17.50 -25.44 14.22
N GLU A 600 17.00 -24.22 14.33
CA GLU A 600 15.98 -23.71 13.41
C GLU A 600 16.58 -23.50 12.01
N THR A 601 16.05 -24.21 11.03
CA THR A 601 16.61 -24.24 9.68
C THR A 601 15.53 -24.13 8.61
N SER A 602 15.94 -23.62 7.45
CA SER A 602 15.07 -23.41 6.30
C SER A 602 14.75 -24.72 5.57
N VAL A 603 13.50 -24.82 5.11
CA VAL A 603 12.95 -25.89 4.28
C VAL A 603 12.37 -25.29 3.01
N SER A 604 12.72 -25.87 1.86
CA SER A 604 12.09 -25.60 0.57
C SER A 604 11.87 -26.90 -0.19
N ILE A 605 10.98 -26.90 -1.19
CA ILE A 605 10.73 -28.04 -2.06
C ILE A 605 10.94 -27.61 -3.51
N THR A 606 11.68 -28.41 -4.26
CA THR A 606 11.82 -28.26 -5.71
C THR A 606 11.01 -29.35 -6.41
N VAL A 607 10.12 -28.95 -7.32
CA VAL A 607 9.25 -29.83 -8.14
C VAL A 607 9.44 -29.47 -9.60
N ASP A 608 9.90 -30.42 -10.42
CA ASP A 608 10.17 -30.21 -11.85
C ASP A 608 10.98 -28.92 -12.13
N GLY A 609 12.03 -28.70 -11.33
CA GLY A 609 12.92 -27.55 -11.43
C GLY A 609 12.38 -26.23 -10.85
N ARG A 610 11.17 -26.21 -10.29
CA ARG A 610 10.59 -25.03 -9.62
C ARG A 610 10.69 -25.15 -8.11
N THR A 611 11.23 -24.13 -7.47
CA THR A 611 11.41 -24.10 -6.00
C THR A 611 10.28 -23.34 -5.32
N SER A 612 9.82 -23.84 -4.17
CA SER A 612 8.80 -23.20 -3.33
C SER A 612 9.33 -21.98 -2.56
N ASN A 613 8.43 -21.27 -1.89
CA ASN A 613 8.80 -20.45 -0.73
C ASN A 613 9.52 -21.27 0.34
N ALA A 614 10.22 -20.56 1.21
CA ALA A 614 10.97 -21.16 2.30
C ALA A 614 10.20 -21.04 3.62
N VAL A 615 10.06 -22.15 4.34
CA VAL A 615 9.52 -22.24 5.70
C VAL A 615 10.61 -22.77 6.63
N THR A 616 10.32 -22.95 7.91
CA THR A 616 11.30 -23.42 8.90
C THR A 616 10.80 -24.61 9.70
N ILE A 617 11.74 -25.44 10.16
CA ILE A 617 11.56 -26.43 11.22
C ILE A 617 12.77 -26.34 12.16
N SER A 618 12.66 -26.86 13.38
CA SER A 618 13.78 -26.92 14.33
C SER A 618 14.22 -28.36 14.55
N ILE A 619 15.53 -28.61 14.55
CA ILE A 619 16.13 -29.94 14.72
C ILE A 619 17.23 -29.88 15.80
N GLN A 620 17.15 -30.73 16.81
CA GLN A 620 18.10 -30.79 17.94
C GLN A 620 19.06 -31.97 17.85
#